data_AF-A0A6L6QDG4-F1
#
_entry.id   AF-A0A6L6QDG4-F1
#
_cell.length_a   1.000
_cell.length_b   1.000
_cell.length_c   1.000
_cell.angle_alpha   90.00
_cell.angle_beta   90.00
_cell.angle_gamma   90.00
#
_symmetry.space_group_name_H-M   'P 1'
#
loop_
_entity.id
_entity.type
_entity.pdbx_description
1 polymer ?
#
loop_
_entity_poly.entity_id
_entity_poly.type
_entity_poly.pdbx_seq_one_letter_code
_entity_poly.pdbx_strand_id
1 'polypeptide(L)'
;MIQRTKKSIQIPALLAFALTISGAGAAELAGTWKFEKVVDALDTAKVVPPMKYSTIQIVGNQVGMGQNCFGQLRKTEFDYPAVFRAMLDADLEEKDLAQFMKKNFAVELGSDPDFHMLAKPPACRDKFGFAIVAGDKLLVPFAGHTVYSFVRSNGLEVAANDPRLDGHLQTQLPFNLNNFYELCGKQIVGPDGRVKDGAKCAPVYTPYIARKGDAGKLSQLVGNHNYMKGGAEYSDDYAPPFAKNLNPVYLVLPPAKDVLVLRVEDMETGPKSQRNTMGGAYLTIKGGKVVDQLNSGCNIDEQHFCVAQDGTKLYQLQESGKFLKLKTLP
;
A
#
# COMPACT_ATOMS: atom_id res chain seq x y z
N MET A 1 70.41 -18.19 35.73
CA MET A 1 69.06 -17.75 36.12
C MET A 1 68.90 -16.31 35.62
N ILE A 2 68.33 -16.11 34.42
CA ILE A 2 68.19 -14.79 33.78
C ILE A 2 66.75 -14.68 33.32
N GLN A 3 65.93 -13.91 34.06
CA GLN A 3 64.56 -13.56 33.67
C GLN A 3 64.62 -12.44 32.62
N ARG A 4 64.18 -12.73 31.39
CA ARG A 4 63.91 -11.72 30.36
C ARG A 4 62.42 -11.37 30.39
N THR A 5 62.12 -10.15 30.84
CA THR A 5 60.81 -9.50 30.76
C THR A 5 60.49 -9.15 29.30
N LYS A 6 59.41 -9.72 28.76
CA LYS A 6 58.85 -9.33 27.45
C LYS A 6 57.98 -8.09 27.65
N LYS A 7 58.36 -6.97 27.03
CA LYS A 7 57.52 -5.77 26.86
C LYS A 7 56.47 -6.05 25.78
N SER A 8 55.19 -5.96 26.14
CA SER A 8 54.08 -5.96 25.20
C SER A 8 53.94 -4.58 24.56
N ILE A 9 54.08 -4.51 23.23
CA ILE A 9 53.82 -3.32 22.43
C ILE A 9 52.33 -3.36 22.07
N GLN A 10 51.55 -2.38 22.55
CA GLN A 10 50.17 -2.19 22.13
C GLN A 10 50.15 -1.43 20.78
N ILE A 11 49.60 -2.07 19.75
CA ILE A 11 49.33 -1.46 18.45
C ILE A 11 47.93 -0.84 18.53
N PRO A 12 47.75 0.46 18.23
CA PRO A 12 46.42 1.06 18.20
C PRO A 12 45.63 0.51 17.02
N ALA A 13 44.49 -0.10 17.31
CA ALA A 13 43.53 -0.55 16.30
C ALA A 13 42.92 0.68 15.59
N LEU A 14 43.19 0.80 14.28
CA LEU A 14 42.48 1.73 13.41
C LEU A 14 40.97 1.42 13.45
N LEU A 15 40.16 2.39 13.88
CA LEU A 15 38.73 2.40 13.59
C LEU A 15 38.55 2.52 12.07
N ALA A 16 38.21 1.40 11.42
CA ALA A 16 37.65 1.43 10.08
C ALA A 16 36.21 1.97 10.20
N PHE A 17 36.02 3.24 9.84
CA PHE A 17 34.70 3.77 9.51
C PHE A 17 34.21 3.04 8.27
N ALA A 18 33.37 2.02 8.46
CA ALA A 18 32.55 1.46 7.40
C ALA A 18 31.54 2.54 6.98
N LEU A 19 31.91 3.33 5.97
CA LEU A 19 30.96 4.08 5.17
C LEU A 19 30.04 3.05 4.51
N THR A 20 28.88 2.81 5.10
CA THR A 20 27.76 2.19 4.40
C THR A 20 27.39 3.14 3.26
N ILE A 21 27.96 2.88 2.08
CA ILE A 21 27.48 3.44 0.84
C ILE A 21 26.06 2.88 0.69
N SER A 22 25.07 3.67 1.11
CA SER A 22 23.68 3.46 0.73
C SER A 22 23.65 3.57 -0.78
N GLY A 23 23.79 2.43 -1.46
CA GLY A 23 23.55 2.37 -2.89
C GLY A 23 22.17 2.97 -3.11
N ALA A 24 22.10 4.01 -3.93
CA ALA A 24 20.84 4.56 -4.42
C ALA A 24 20.16 3.45 -5.23
N GLY A 25 19.43 2.58 -4.55
CA GLY A 25 18.51 1.65 -5.20
C GLY A 25 17.54 2.50 -6.01
N ALA A 26 17.25 2.07 -7.24
CA ALA A 26 16.20 2.68 -8.04
C ALA A 26 14.95 2.87 -7.17
N ALA A 27 14.39 4.08 -7.17
CA ALA A 27 13.26 4.39 -6.30
C ALA A 27 12.09 3.45 -6.65
N GLU A 28 11.56 2.73 -5.65
CA GLU A 28 10.57 1.69 -5.92
C GLU A 28 9.22 2.31 -6.30
N LEU A 29 8.79 2.18 -7.55
CA LEU A 29 7.49 2.71 -8.00
C LEU A 29 6.30 2.11 -7.22
N ALA A 30 6.38 0.81 -6.90
CA ALA A 30 5.31 0.10 -6.20
C ALA A 30 5.12 0.67 -4.79
N GLY A 31 3.87 0.92 -4.41
CA GLY A 31 3.57 1.54 -3.13
C GLY A 31 2.21 2.22 -3.07
N THR A 32 1.82 2.60 -1.86
CA THR A 32 0.69 3.47 -1.58
C THR A 32 1.20 4.90 -1.42
N TRP A 33 0.68 5.81 -2.22
CA TRP A 33 1.13 7.19 -2.35
C TRP A 33 0.00 8.12 -1.96
N LYS A 34 0.23 9.02 -1.01
CA LYS A 34 -0.78 9.95 -0.47
C LYS A 34 -0.52 11.35 -0.95
N PHE A 35 -1.59 12.04 -1.36
CA PHE A 35 -1.50 13.43 -1.78
C PHE A 35 -0.96 14.29 -0.63
N GLU A 36 0.06 15.08 -0.93
CA GLU A 36 0.69 16.01 0.02
C GLU A 36 0.28 17.44 -0.31
N LYS A 37 0.59 17.89 -1.53
CA LYS A 37 0.38 19.27 -1.96
C LYS A 37 0.47 19.42 -3.47
N VAL A 38 0.15 20.62 -3.94
CA VAL A 38 0.28 21.03 -5.33
C VAL A 38 0.93 22.41 -5.39
N VAL A 39 1.79 22.62 -6.38
CA VAL A 39 2.42 23.94 -6.63
C VAL A 39 2.39 24.23 -8.13
N ASP A 40 2.01 25.45 -8.50
CA ASP A 40 2.09 25.99 -9.85
C ASP A 40 3.41 26.75 -10.00
N ALA A 41 4.24 26.39 -10.97
CA ALA A 41 5.53 27.03 -11.22
C ALA A 41 5.39 28.43 -11.83
N LEU A 42 4.26 28.73 -12.47
CA LEU A 42 4.02 29.98 -13.19
C LEU A 42 3.04 30.91 -12.46
N ASP A 43 2.55 30.51 -11.28
CA ASP A 43 1.54 31.26 -10.49
C ASP A 43 0.32 31.73 -11.33
N THR A 44 -0.05 30.93 -12.34
CA THR A 44 -1.13 31.26 -13.28
C THR A 44 -2.51 31.22 -12.64
N ALA A 45 -2.67 30.39 -11.60
CA ALA A 45 -3.90 30.27 -10.85
C ALA A 45 -3.71 30.77 -9.40
N LYS A 46 -4.63 31.64 -8.95
CA LYS A 46 -4.67 32.10 -7.54
C LYS A 46 -4.84 30.95 -6.54
N VAL A 47 -5.53 29.88 -6.95
CA VAL A 47 -5.73 28.66 -6.16
C VAL A 47 -5.72 27.48 -7.12
N VAL A 48 -4.82 26.53 -6.89
CA VAL A 48 -4.79 25.26 -7.64
C VAL A 48 -5.61 24.22 -6.85
N PRO A 49 -6.67 23.62 -7.43
CA PRO A 49 -7.42 22.60 -6.74
C PRO A 49 -6.55 21.35 -6.50
N PRO A 50 -6.75 20.65 -5.36
CA PRO A 50 -6.05 19.39 -5.09
C PRO A 50 -6.43 18.34 -6.13
N MET A 51 -5.62 17.28 -6.23
CA MET A 51 -6.00 16.15 -7.07
C MET A 51 -7.28 15.51 -6.52
N LYS A 52 -8.17 15.07 -7.42
CA LYS A 52 -9.40 14.36 -7.05
C LYS A 52 -9.11 13.14 -6.15
N TYR A 53 -7.99 12.49 -6.40
CA TYR A 53 -7.57 11.28 -5.72
C TYR A 53 -6.54 11.59 -4.65
N SER A 54 -6.91 11.38 -3.39
CA SER A 54 -6.02 11.59 -2.25
C SER A 54 -5.02 10.44 -2.05
N THR A 55 -5.24 9.30 -2.71
CA THR A 55 -4.36 8.13 -2.64
C THR A 55 -4.23 7.49 -4.01
N ILE A 56 -3.01 7.06 -4.33
CA ILE A 56 -2.66 6.29 -5.53
C ILE A 56 -1.97 5.01 -5.06
N GLN A 57 -2.37 3.85 -5.57
CA GLN A 57 -1.76 2.57 -5.25
C GLN A 57 -1.18 1.94 -6.51
N ILE A 58 0.10 1.59 -6.46
CA ILE A 58 0.82 1.02 -7.59
C ILE A 58 1.34 -0.38 -7.24
N VAL A 59 0.92 -1.40 -7.98
CA VAL A 59 1.36 -2.79 -7.85
C VAL A 59 2.08 -3.18 -9.13
N GLY A 60 3.39 -3.38 -9.06
CA GLY A 60 4.23 -3.53 -10.25
C GLY A 60 4.12 -2.29 -11.13
N ASN A 61 3.48 -2.42 -12.30
CA ASN A 61 3.20 -1.30 -13.20
C ASN A 61 1.71 -0.94 -13.31
N GLN A 62 0.84 -1.60 -12.54
CA GLN A 62 -0.58 -1.29 -12.52
C GLN A 62 -0.86 -0.23 -11.45
N VAL A 63 -1.66 0.77 -11.79
CA VAL A 63 -2.01 1.87 -10.90
C VAL A 63 -3.51 1.94 -10.66
N GLY A 64 -3.92 2.05 -9.40
CA GLY A 64 -5.27 2.36 -8.97
C GLY A 64 -5.32 3.75 -8.33
N MET A 65 -6.07 4.66 -8.92
CA MET A 65 -6.26 6.04 -8.42
C MET A 65 -7.56 6.17 -7.61
N GLY A 66 -8.41 5.14 -7.61
CA GLY A 66 -9.69 5.15 -6.92
C GLY A 66 -10.51 3.95 -7.35
N GLN A 67 -11.76 3.88 -6.91
CA GLN A 67 -12.56 2.65 -6.98
C GLN A 67 -12.74 2.02 -8.35
N ASN A 68 -12.81 2.82 -9.41
CA ASN A 68 -13.01 2.37 -10.77
C ASN A 68 -12.02 3.06 -11.72
N CYS A 69 -10.84 3.43 -11.21
CA CYS A 69 -9.86 4.15 -11.99
C CYS A 69 -8.51 3.45 -11.98
N PHE A 70 -8.30 2.67 -13.04
CA PHE A 70 -7.14 1.81 -13.20
C PHE A 70 -6.38 2.13 -14.49
N GLY A 71 -5.06 2.06 -14.42
CA GLY A 71 -4.19 2.27 -15.55
C GLY A 71 -2.94 1.40 -15.47
N GLN A 72 -2.12 1.51 -16.52
CA GLN A 72 -0.81 0.86 -16.58
C GLN A 72 0.24 1.92 -16.85
N LEU A 73 1.25 1.97 -15.99
CA LEU A 73 2.42 2.80 -16.13
C LEU A 73 3.46 2.10 -17.01
N ARG A 74 4.15 2.90 -17.82
CA ARG A 74 5.29 2.46 -18.62
C ARG A 74 6.45 3.40 -18.32
N LYS A 75 7.59 2.83 -17.92
CA LYS A 75 8.84 3.58 -17.81
C LYS A 75 9.25 4.09 -19.19
N THR A 76 9.63 5.35 -19.27
CA THR A 76 10.05 6.00 -20.53
C THR A 76 11.12 7.04 -20.22
N GLU A 77 11.88 7.43 -21.23
CA GLU A 77 12.85 8.53 -21.09
C GLU A 77 12.14 9.82 -20.71
N PHE A 78 12.75 10.57 -19.79
CA PHE A 78 12.23 11.87 -19.38
C PHE A 78 12.55 12.92 -20.45
N ASP A 79 11.50 13.51 -21.01
CA ASP A 79 11.58 14.58 -22.01
C ASP A 79 11.02 15.87 -21.39
N TYR A 80 11.93 16.72 -20.89
CA TYR A 80 11.56 18.00 -20.27
C TYR A 80 10.67 18.85 -21.20
N PRO A 81 11.02 19.08 -22.48
CA PRO A 81 10.15 19.79 -23.41
C PRO A 81 8.75 19.22 -23.59
N ALA A 82 8.59 17.89 -23.59
CA ALA A 82 7.26 17.29 -23.72
C ALA A 82 6.40 17.45 -22.45
N VAL A 83 7.02 17.41 -21.28
CA VAL A 83 6.30 17.42 -19.99
C VAL A 83 6.04 18.83 -19.48
N PHE A 84 6.98 19.76 -19.67
CA PHE A 84 6.96 21.10 -19.09
C PHE A 84 6.92 22.21 -20.15
N ARG A 85 6.21 21.96 -21.26
CA ARG A 85 6.12 22.88 -22.39
C ARG A 85 5.70 24.31 -22.02
N ALA A 86 4.75 24.45 -21.08
CA ALA A 86 4.28 25.77 -20.65
C ALA A 86 5.37 26.57 -19.91
N MET A 87 6.22 25.91 -19.13
CA MET A 87 7.39 26.55 -18.51
C MET A 87 8.39 27.01 -19.56
N LEU A 88 8.67 26.18 -20.59
CA LEU A 88 9.52 26.57 -21.71
C LEU A 88 8.97 27.77 -22.48
N ASP A 89 7.67 27.80 -22.74
CA ASP A 89 7.02 28.93 -23.42
C ASP A 89 7.06 30.22 -22.57
N ALA A 90 7.37 30.12 -21.28
CA ALA A 90 7.60 31.23 -20.35
C ALA A 90 9.11 31.49 -20.09
N ASP A 91 9.99 31.04 -21.00
CA ASP A 91 11.45 31.18 -20.93
C ASP A 91 12.10 30.55 -19.68
N LEU A 92 11.45 29.56 -19.06
CA LEU A 92 12.04 28.77 -17.98
C LEU A 92 12.72 27.53 -18.55
N GLU A 93 13.94 27.25 -18.08
CA GLU A 93 14.75 26.13 -18.51
C GLU A 93 14.72 24.98 -17.49
N GLU A 94 15.33 23.84 -17.84
CA GLU A 94 15.43 22.67 -16.97
C GLU A 94 16.12 22.97 -15.62
N LYS A 95 17.06 23.93 -15.58
CA LYS A 95 17.69 24.39 -14.34
C LYS A 95 16.69 25.06 -13.39
N ASP A 96 15.72 25.78 -13.94
CA ASP A 96 14.66 26.44 -13.17
C ASP A 96 13.67 25.41 -12.64
N LEU A 97 13.39 24.36 -13.41
CA LEU A 97 12.67 23.18 -12.93
C LEU A 97 13.38 22.52 -11.75
N ALA A 98 14.70 22.28 -11.85
CA ALA A 98 15.46 21.65 -10.78
C ALA A 98 15.41 22.49 -9.49
N GLN A 99 15.56 23.81 -9.60
CA GLN A 99 15.42 24.72 -8.46
C GLN A 99 13.99 24.72 -7.89
N PHE A 100 12.97 24.72 -8.77
CA PHE A 100 11.57 24.63 -8.39
C PHE A 100 11.28 23.33 -7.61
N MET A 101 11.76 22.19 -8.10
CA MET A 101 11.58 20.88 -7.47
C MET A 101 12.26 20.80 -6.12
N LYS A 102 13.49 21.30 -6.01
CA LYS A 102 14.25 21.35 -4.75
C LYS A 102 13.57 22.27 -3.73
N LYS A 103 13.19 23.48 -4.13
CA LYS A 103 12.54 24.47 -3.25
C LYS A 103 11.18 24.00 -2.75
N ASN A 104 10.35 23.46 -3.64
CA ASN A 104 8.95 23.19 -3.33
C ASN A 104 8.70 21.77 -2.86
N PHE A 105 9.48 20.77 -3.30
CA PHE A 105 9.22 19.37 -2.98
C PHE A 105 10.38 18.67 -2.24
N ALA A 106 11.49 19.39 -2.02
CA ALA A 106 12.73 18.80 -1.49
C ALA A 106 13.23 17.63 -2.36
N VAL A 107 13.04 17.73 -3.68
CA VAL A 107 13.45 16.72 -4.65
C VAL A 107 14.56 17.29 -5.53
N GLU A 108 15.67 16.56 -5.63
CA GLU A 108 16.71 16.79 -6.63
C GLU A 108 16.48 15.80 -7.78
N LEU A 109 16.17 16.31 -8.97
CA LEU A 109 16.07 15.46 -10.15
C LEU A 109 17.49 15.06 -10.57
N GLY A 110 17.75 13.76 -10.64
CA GLY A 110 18.97 13.25 -11.28
C GLY A 110 18.93 13.50 -12.79
N SER A 111 20.04 13.24 -13.48
CA SER A 111 20.13 13.36 -14.95
C SER A 111 19.23 12.40 -15.72
N ASP A 112 18.79 11.31 -15.07
CA ASP A 112 17.81 10.34 -15.59
C ASP A 112 16.79 10.02 -14.48
N PRO A 113 15.79 10.89 -14.28
CA PRO A 113 14.80 10.68 -13.23
C PRO A 113 13.91 9.48 -13.56
N ASP A 114 13.45 8.76 -12.53
CA ASP A 114 12.60 7.59 -12.75
C ASP A 114 11.21 8.03 -13.22
N PHE A 115 11.02 8.05 -14.53
CA PHE A 115 9.88 8.65 -15.20
C PHE A 115 8.96 7.62 -15.84
N HIS A 116 7.67 7.79 -15.60
CA HIS A 116 6.63 6.90 -16.08
C HIS A 116 5.47 7.68 -16.71
N MET A 117 4.85 7.07 -17.72
CA MET A 117 3.63 7.57 -18.34
C MET A 117 2.53 6.51 -18.32
N LEU A 118 1.28 6.94 -18.32
CA LEU A 118 0.16 6.04 -18.57
C LEU A 118 0.14 5.58 -20.04
N ALA A 119 0.23 4.27 -20.28
CA ALA A 119 0.26 3.72 -21.63
C ALA A 119 -1.08 3.89 -22.38
N LYS A 120 -2.20 3.76 -21.67
CA LYS A 120 -3.56 3.99 -22.16
C LYS A 120 -4.34 4.75 -21.09
N PRO A 121 -4.23 6.09 -21.06
CA PRO A 121 -4.74 6.88 -19.94
C PRO A 121 -6.27 6.77 -19.84
N PRO A 122 -6.84 6.27 -18.72
CA PRO A 122 -8.28 6.15 -18.59
C PRO A 122 -8.93 7.54 -18.46
N ALA A 123 -10.20 7.68 -18.83
CA ALA A 123 -10.92 8.95 -18.76
C ALA A 123 -11.03 9.48 -17.31
N CYS A 124 -11.06 8.59 -16.34
CA CYS A 124 -11.18 8.92 -14.93
C CYS A 124 -9.88 9.47 -14.29
N ARG A 125 -8.71 9.40 -14.96
CA ARG A 125 -7.38 9.64 -14.37
C ARG A 125 -7.15 11.01 -13.72
N ASP A 126 -8.09 11.93 -13.87
CA ASP A 126 -7.95 13.33 -13.46
C ASP A 126 -6.68 13.94 -14.06
N LYS A 127 -5.73 14.40 -13.22
CA LYS A 127 -4.47 15.03 -13.63
C LYS A 127 -3.32 14.03 -13.79
N PHE A 128 -3.54 12.75 -13.45
CA PHE A 128 -2.51 11.73 -13.45
C PHE A 128 -2.25 11.21 -14.86
N GLY A 129 -1.29 11.81 -15.57
CA GLY A 129 -0.81 11.34 -16.88
C GLY A 129 0.62 10.81 -16.84
N PHE A 130 1.45 11.47 -16.05
CA PHE A 130 2.88 11.21 -15.89
C PHE A 130 3.23 11.11 -14.41
N ALA A 131 4.32 10.43 -14.11
CA ALA A 131 4.84 10.25 -12.76
C ALA A 131 6.37 10.31 -12.78
N ILE A 132 6.95 11.10 -11.89
CA ILE A 132 8.38 11.11 -11.59
C ILE A 132 8.53 10.56 -10.17
N VAL A 133 9.35 9.52 -9.99
CA VAL A 133 9.63 8.92 -8.68
C VAL A 133 11.00 9.37 -8.18
N ALA A 134 11.02 9.92 -6.97
CA ALA A 134 12.25 10.34 -6.29
C ALA A 134 12.17 9.97 -4.80
N GLY A 135 12.75 8.82 -4.45
CA GLY A 135 12.68 8.28 -3.08
C GLY A 135 11.24 8.02 -2.65
N ASP A 136 10.79 8.76 -1.62
CA ASP A 136 9.42 8.70 -1.09
C ASP A 136 8.49 9.75 -1.69
N LYS A 137 8.91 10.43 -2.76
CA LYS A 137 8.07 11.35 -3.53
C LYS A 137 7.65 10.75 -4.86
N LEU A 138 6.36 10.87 -5.16
CA LEU A 138 5.78 10.66 -6.48
C LEU A 138 5.23 11.99 -6.96
N LEU A 139 5.87 12.58 -7.97
CA LEU A 139 5.51 13.87 -8.52
C LEU A 139 4.72 13.65 -9.82
N VAL A 140 3.60 14.37 -9.97
CA VAL A 140 2.69 14.27 -11.10
C VAL A 140 2.63 15.62 -11.79
N PRO A 141 3.39 15.81 -12.88
CA PRO A 141 3.31 17.00 -13.71
C PRO A 141 1.95 17.09 -14.41
N PHE A 142 1.41 18.31 -14.49
CA PHE A 142 0.15 18.61 -15.17
C PHE A 142 0.21 19.98 -15.84
N ALA A 143 -0.40 20.08 -17.03
CA ALA A 143 -0.49 21.31 -17.83
C ALA A 143 0.86 21.99 -18.15
N GLY A 144 1.99 21.31 -17.95
CA GLY A 144 3.31 21.84 -18.26
C GLY A 144 3.91 22.80 -17.24
N HIS A 145 3.22 23.08 -16.14
CA HIS A 145 3.68 24.04 -15.12
C HIS A 145 3.21 23.71 -13.69
N THR A 146 2.21 22.84 -13.52
CA THR A 146 1.71 22.44 -12.20
C THR A 146 2.29 21.09 -11.82
N VAL A 147 2.72 20.94 -10.56
CA VAL A 147 3.20 19.66 -10.03
C VAL A 147 2.42 19.28 -8.78
N TYR A 148 1.78 18.11 -8.82
CA TYR A 148 1.14 17.49 -7.67
C TYR A 148 2.13 16.54 -7.01
N SER A 149 2.32 16.66 -5.70
CA SER A 149 3.21 15.81 -4.91
C SER A 149 2.42 14.80 -4.12
N PHE A 150 2.89 13.57 -4.16
CA PHE A 150 2.45 12.48 -3.31
C PHE A 150 3.64 11.97 -2.49
N VAL A 151 3.37 11.53 -1.27
CA VAL A 151 4.35 10.92 -0.36
C VAL A 151 4.00 9.47 -0.15
N ARG A 152 5.00 8.58 -0.15
CA ARG A 152 4.80 7.17 0.17
C ARG A 152 4.22 7.02 1.58
N SER A 153 3.21 6.18 1.75
CA SER A 153 2.74 5.82 3.09
C SER A 153 3.77 4.89 3.75
N ASN A 154 4.18 5.23 4.98
CA ASN A 154 5.21 4.53 5.75
C ASN A 154 4.73 3.20 6.36
N GLY A 155 3.89 2.45 5.64
CA GLY A 155 3.22 1.24 6.16
C GLY A 155 4.13 0.03 6.43
N LEU A 156 5.44 0.15 6.24
CA LEU A 156 6.40 -0.96 6.41
C LEU A 156 7.27 -0.84 7.67
N GLU A 157 7.29 0.31 8.35
CA GLU A 157 8.14 0.50 9.54
C GLU A 157 7.55 -0.11 10.82
N VAL A 158 6.28 -0.53 10.82
CA VAL A 158 5.67 -1.22 11.97
C VAL A 158 6.14 -2.67 12.02
N ALA A 159 7.38 -2.80 12.49
CA ALA A 159 8.03 -3.96 13.09
C ALA A 159 7.91 -5.26 12.28
N ALA A 160 8.86 -5.47 11.36
CA ALA A 160 9.21 -6.80 10.83
C ALA A 160 9.44 -7.87 11.93
N ASN A 161 9.62 -7.43 13.19
CA ASN A 161 9.83 -8.26 14.37
C ASN A 161 8.65 -8.27 15.36
N ASP A 162 7.46 -7.77 15.01
CA ASP A 162 6.32 -7.86 15.92
C ASP A 162 5.86 -9.33 16.05
N PRO A 163 5.95 -9.93 17.25
CA PRO A 163 5.64 -11.35 17.44
C PRO A 163 4.17 -11.68 17.15
N ARG A 164 3.28 -10.68 17.12
CA ARG A 164 1.86 -10.86 16.79
C ARG A 164 1.62 -11.12 15.31
N LEU A 165 2.56 -10.69 14.45
CA LEU A 165 2.45 -10.88 13.01
C LEU A 165 2.79 -12.31 12.59
N ASP A 166 3.35 -13.15 13.47
CA ASP A 166 3.68 -14.55 13.17
C ASP A 166 4.51 -14.68 11.87
N GLY A 167 5.47 -13.76 11.66
CA GLY A 167 6.31 -13.71 10.46
C GLY A 167 5.65 -13.12 9.20
N HIS A 168 4.43 -12.61 9.29
CA HIS A 168 3.71 -12.03 8.15
C HIS A 168 4.13 -10.58 7.90
N LEU A 169 4.48 -10.27 6.65
CA LEU A 169 4.51 -8.91 6.11
C LEU A 169 3.10 -8.30 6.07
N GLN A 170 3.05 -6.98 6.26
CA GLN A 170 1.81 -6.21 6.28
C GLN A 170 1.40 -5.73 4.87
N THR A 171 0.12 -5.44 4.73
CA THR A 171 -0.49 -4.68 3.63
C THR A 171 -0.50 -3.21 4.00
N GLN A 172 -0.26 -2.30 3.05
CA GLN A 172 -0.20 -0.86 3.35
C GLN A 172 -1.58 -0.25 3.58
N LEU A 173 -1.61 0.85 4.35
CA LEU A 173 -2.79 1.71 4.53
C LEU A 173 -2.62 3.03 3.76
N PRO A 174 -3.72 3.69 3.34
CA PRO A 174 -5.10 3.24 3.45
C PRO A 174 -5.38 2.03 2.54
N PHE A 175 -6.06 1.02 3.08
CA PHE A 175 -6.48 -0.16 2.34
C PHE A 175 -7.63 0.21 1.41
N ASN A 176 -7.56 -0.19 0.14
CA ASN A 176 -8.66 -0.03 -0.81
C ASN A 176 -9.05 -1.38 -1.38
N LEU A 177 -10.29 -1.78 -1.14
CA LEU A 177 -10.82 -3.10 -1.50
C LEU A 177 -10.91 -3.30 -3.02
N ASN A 178 -11.38 -2.29 -3.75
CA ASN A 178 -11.49 -2.38 -5.21
C ASN A 178 -10.11 -2.47 -5.85
N ASN A 179 -9.18 -1.65 -5.38
CA ASN A 179 -7.79 -1.72 -5.83
C ASN A 179 -7.15 -3.08 -5.48
N PHE A 180 -7.47 -3.67 -4.32
CA PHE A 180 -7.01 -5.02 -3.99
C PHE A 180 -7.50 -6.03 -5.03
N TYR A 181 -8.80 -6.07 -5.30
CA TYR A 181 -9.36 -7.01 -6.26
C TYR A 181 -8.81 -6.83 -7.68
N GLU A 182 -8.68 -5.58 -8.12
CA GLU A 182 -8.27 -5.24 -9.48
C GLU A 182 -6.77 -5.39 -9.73
N LEU A 183 -5.94 -4.94 -8.78
CA LEU A 183 -4.48 -4.95 -8.91
C LEU A 183 -3.86 -6.28 -8.44
N CYS A 184 -4.50 -6.98 -7.51
CA CYS A 184 -3.95 -8.17 -6.88
C CYS A 184 -4.86 -9.41 -6.98
N GLY A 185 -6.14 -9.28 -6.65
CA GLY A 185 -7.07 -10.40 -6.49
C GLY A 185 -7.17 -11.30 -7.72
N LYS A 186 -7.18 -10.71 -8.93
CA LYS A 186 -7.18 -11.44 -10.21
C LYS A 186 -5.98 -12.39 -10.39
N GLN A 187 -4.89 -12.15 -9.68
CA GLN A 187 -3.67 -12.98 -9.74
C GLN A 187 -3.70 -14.13 -8.73
N ILE A 188 -4.51 -14.02 -7.67
CA ILE A 188 -4.65 -15.01 -6.58
C ILE A 188 -5.56 -16.17 -7.00
N VAL A 189 -6.59 -15.90 -7.79
CA VAL A 189 -7.56 -16.93 -8.22
C VAL A 189 -7.11 -17.56 -9.54
N GLY A 190 -6.95 -18.88 -9.55
CA GLY A 190 -6.63 -19.67 -10.73
C GLY A 190 -7.82 -19.83 -11.68
N PRO A 191 -7.58 -20.29 -12.93
CA PRO A 191 -8.64 -20.56 -13.90
C PRO A 191 -9.70 -21.59 -13.43
N ASP A 192 -9.34 -22.43 -12.46
CA ASP A 192 -10.22 -23.43 -11.84
C ASP A 192 -11.06 -22.86 -10.69
N GLY A 193 -10.97 -21.55 -10.41
CA GLY A 193 -11.70 -20.89 -9.34
C GLY A 193 -11.13 -21.15 -7.95
N ARG A 194 -9.91 -21.72 -7.84
CA ARG A 194 -9.21 -21.95 -6.57
C ARG A 194 -8.13 -20.90 -6.34
N VAL A 195 -7.84 -20.62 -5.07
CA VAL A 195 -6.73 -19.73 -4.72
C VAL A 195 -5.39 -20.45 -4.89
N LYS A 196 -4.38 -19.74 -5.38
CA LYS A 196 -3.02 -20.26 -5.56
C LYS A 196 -1.99 -19.35 -4.89
N ASP A 197 -0.93 -19.95 -4.38
CA ASP A 197 0.25 -19.19 -3.95
C ASP A 197 0.87 -18.54 -5.20
N GLY A 198 1.29 -17.27 -5.10
CA GLY A 198 2.03 -16.62 -6.19
C GLY A 198 1.65 -15.19 -6.53
N ALA A 199 0.73 -14.54 -5.82
CA ALA A 199 0.44 -13.13 -6.05
C ALA A 199 1.42 -12.23 -5.26
N LYS A 200 2.55 -11.86 -5.86
CA LYS A 200 3.46 -10.85 -5.29
C LYS A 200 2.89 -9.45 -5.56
N CYS A 201 1.93 -9.03 -4.75
CA CYS A 201 1.35 -7.69 -4.79
C CYS A 201 1.98 -6.73 -3.77
N ALA A 202 3.01 -7.21 -3.08
CA ALA A 202 3.77 -6.45 -2.12
C ALA A 202 4.53 -5.30 -2.81
N PRO A 203 4.79 -4.21 -2.10
CA PRO A 203 4.45 -3.98 -0.68
C PRO A 203 3.02 -3.48 -0.45
N VAL A 204 2.26 -3.17 -1.51
CA VAL A 204 0.91 -2.58 -1.35
C VAL A 204 -0.06 -3.57 -0.72
N TYR A 205 -0.14 -4.78 -1.27
CA TYR A 205 -0.99 -5.85 -0.76
C TYR A 205 -0.16 -7.11 -0.52
N THR A 206 -0.33 -7.69 0.65
CA THR A 206 0.37 -8.92 1.02
C THR A 206 -0.66 -9.97 1.41
N PRO A 207 -1.24 -10.67 0.41
CA PRO A 207 -2.23 -11.71 0.67
C PRO A 207 -1.57 -13.01 1.13
N TYR A 208 -2.23 -13.69 2.06
CA TYR A 208 -1.91 -15.03 2.54
C TYR A 208 -3.09 -15.95 2.35
N ILE A 209 -2.82 -17.23 2.14
CA ILE A 209 -3.85 -18.25 1.99
C ILE A 209 -3.81 -19.13 3.24
N ALA A 210 -4.90 -19.14 4.01
CA ALA A 210 -5.04 -20.02 5.16
C ALA A 210 -5.41 -21.44 4.70
N ARG A 211 -4.64 -22.44 5.10
CA ARG A 211 -4.88 -23.85 4.79
C ARG A 211 -4.98 -24.68 6.06
N LYS A 212 -5.85 -25.70 6.02
CA LYS A 212 -6.15 -26.57 7.17
C LYS A 212 -4.90 -27.22 7.81
N GLY A 213 -3.87 -27.46 7.01
CA GLY A 213 -2.60 -28.06 7.45
C GLY A 213 -1.55 -27.08 7.97
N ASP A 214 -1.79 -25.76 7.92
CA ASP A 214 -0.79 -24.77 8.32
C ASP A 214 -0.59 -24.77 9.84
N ALA A 215 0.66 -24.70 10.30
CA ALA A 215 0.96 -24.57 11.73
C ALA A 215 0.78 -23.13 12.27
N GLY A 216 0.67 -22.14 11.38
CA GLY A 216 0.62 -20.72 11.72
C GLY A 216 -0.63 -20.34 12.51
N LYS A 217 -0.48 -19.54 13.55
CA LYS A 217 -1.59 -19.19 14.47
C LYS A 217 -2.65 -18.35 13.76
N LEU A 218 -2.24 -17.44 12.88
CA LEU A 218 -3.17 -16.59 12.14
C LEU A 218 -3.99 -17.41 11.13
N SER A 219 -3.35 -18.32 10.38
CA SER A 219 -4.03 -19.24 9.46
C SER A 219 -5.06 -20.10 10.19
N GLN A 220 -4.70 -20.65 11.36
CA GLN A 220 -5.61 -21.42 12.19
C GLN A 220 -6.76 -20.59 12.77
N LEU A 221 -6.51 -19.35 13.19
CA LEU A 221 -7.57 -18.46 13.65
C LEU A 221 -8.56 -18.14 12.52
N VAL A 222 -8.05 -17.74 11.35
CA VAL A 222 -8.86 -17.40 10.17
C VAL A 222 -9.68 -18.61 9.70
N GLY A 223 -9.03 -19.76 9.48
CA GLY A 223 -9.69 -20.93 8.92
C GLY A 223 -10.66 -21.67 9.85
N ASN A 224 -10.57 -21.45 11.17
CA ASN A 224 -11.51 -22.01 12.15
C ASN A 224 -12.55 -20.99 12.66
N HIS A 225 -12.46 -19.71 12.25
CA HIS A 225 -13.39 -18.68 12.68
C HIS A 225 -14.80 -18.91 12.11
N ASN A 226 -15.82 -18.69 12.94
CA ASN A 226 -17.21 -18.83 12.53
C ASN A 226 -17.75 -17.47 12.07
N TYR A 227 -17.56 -17.17 10.78
CA TYR A 227 -17.96 -15.90 10.17
C TYR A 227 -19.47 -15.65 10.22
N MET A 228 -20.28 -16.72 10.15
CA MET A 228 -21.75 -16.63 10.27
C MET A 228 -22.19 -16.09 11.62
N LYS A 229 -21.58 -16.55 12.73
CA LYS A 229 -21.86 -16.02 14.07
C LYS A 229 -21.49 -14.54 14.22
N GLY A 230 -20.52 -14.06 13.44
CA GLY A 230 -20.16 -12.65 13.37
C GLY A 230 -21.05 -11.82 12.44
N GLY A 231 -22.06 -12.41 11.81
CA GLY A 231 -23.02 -11.72 10.94
C GLY A 231 -22.56 -11.54 9.49
N ALA A 232 -21.64 -12.37 8.98
CA ALA A 232 -21.24 -12.32 7.59
C ALA A 232 -22.36 -12.88 6.69
N GLU A 233 -22.78 -12.11 5.68
CA GLU A 233 -23.72 -12.57 4.67
C GLU A 233 -23.08 -13.64 3.78
N TYR A 234 -23.92 -14.54 3.25
CA TYR A 234 -23.50 -15.63 2.35
C TYR A 234 -22.38 -16.51 2.90
N SER A 235 -22.39 -16.77 4.22
CA SER A 235 -21.33 -17.52 4.92
C SER A 235 -21.73 -18.94 5.35
N ASP A 236 -22.89 -19.44 4.93
CA ASP A 236 -23.42 -20.75 5.36
C ASP A 236 -22.50 -21.93 5.00
N ASP A 237 -21.81 -21.84 3.86
CA ASP A 237 -20.81 -22.80 3.41
C ASP A 237 -19.37 -22.36 3.73
N TYR A 238 -19.21 -21.26 4.46
CA TYR A 238 -17.92 -20.65 4.83
C TYR A 238 -17.65 -20.69 6.34
N ALA A 239 -18.56 -21.24 7.16
CA ALA A 239 -18.47 -21.12 8.62
C ALA A 239 -18.35 -22.49 9.36
N PRO A 240 -17.16 -22.91 9.82
CA PRO A 240 -15.84 -22.33 9.52
C PRO A 240 -15.23 -22.88 8.21
N PRO A 241 -14.32 -22.12 7.55
CA PRO A 241 -13.80 -22.49 6.23
C PRO A 241 -13.13 -23.87 6.17
N PHE A 242 -12.33 -24.23 7.17
CA PHE A 242 -11.62 -25.52 7.20
C PHE A 242 -12.55 -26.73 7.38
N ALA A 243 -13.73 -26.55 7.98
CA ALA A 243 -14.74 -27.60 8.04
C ALA A 243 -15.40 -27.85 6.66
N LYS A 244 -15.25 -26.88 5.75
CA LYS A 244 -15.84 -26.87 4.40
C LYS A 244 -14.79 -27.06 3.31
N ASN A 245 -13.54 -27.34 3.70
CA ASN A 245 -12.39 -27.51 2.82
C ASN A 245 -12.14 -26.28 1.92
N LEU A 246 -12.36 -25.09 2.47
CA LEU A 246 -12.11 -23.81 1.83
C LEU A 246 -10.80 -23.18 2.34
N ASN A 247 -10.20 -22.34 1.49
CA ASN A 247 -8.91 -21.70 1.76
C ASN A 247 -9.06 -20.16 1.79
N PRO A 248 -9.35 -19.57 2.96
CA PRO A 248 -9.50 -18.13 3.08
C PRO A 248 -8.26 -17.37 2.63
N VAL A 249 -8.46 -16.26 1.93
CA VAL A 249 -7.39 -15.28 1.68
C VAL A 249 -7.46 -14.24 2.79
N TYR A 250 -6.34 -13.93 3.43
CA TYR A 250 -6.28 -12.85 4.41
C TYR A 250 -5.11 -11.92 4.17
N LEU A 251 -5.33 -10.65 4.47
CA LEU A 251 -4.31 -9.61 4.47
C LEU A 251 -4.09 -9.13 5.90
N VAL A 252 -2.84 -9.05 6.30
CA VAL A 252 -2.46 -8.50 7.60
C VAL A 252 -2.31 -6.99 7.45
N LEU A 253 -3.16 -6.20 8.11
CA LEU A 253 -3.04 -4.74 8.12
C LEU A 253 -2.10 -4.29 9.25
N PRO A 254 -1.52 -3.08 9.17
CA PRO A 254 -0.71 -2.52 10.25
C PRO A 254 -1.53 -2.48 11.54
N PRO A 255 -0.99 -2.94 12.68
CA PRO A 255 -1.73 -3.05 13.92
C PRO A 255 -2.09 -1.68 14.50
N ALA A 256 -3.24 -1.60 15.18
CA ALA A 256 -3.64 -0.44 15.97
C ALA A 256 -3.23 -0.69 17.43
N LYS A 257 -2.09 -0.15 17.86
CA LYS A 257 -1.51 -0.42 19.19
C LYS A 257 -1.35 -1.93 19.44
N ASP A 258 -2.07 -2.50 20.40
CA ASP A 258 -2.03 -3.90 20.79
C ASP A 258 -3.00 -4.80 19.99
N VAL A 259 -3.78 -4.23 19.07
CA VAL A 259 -4.77 -4.92 18.23
C VAL A 259 -4.21 -5.22 16.85
N LEU A 260 -4.21 -6.49 16.46
CA LEU A 260 -3.94 -6.93 15.09
C LEU A 260 -5.24 -6.86 14.27
N VAL A 261 -5.15 -6.41 13.02
CA VAL A 261 -6.31 -6.30 12.12
C VAL A 261 -6.05 -7.13 10.87
N LEU A 262 -6.96 -8.02 10.53
CA LEU A 262 -6.93 -8.82 9.31
C LEU A 262 -8.10 -8.43 8.42
N ARG A 263 -7.88 -8.31 7.12
CA ARG A 263 -8.95 -8.36 6.11
C ARG A 263 -9.02 -9.79 5.59
N VAL A 264 -10.17 -10.45 5.70
CA VAL A 264 -10.40 -11.80 5.19
C VAL A 264 -11.35 -11.74 4.01
N GLU A 265 -10.99 -12.43 2.95
CA GLU A 265 -11.75 -12.57 1.72
C GLU A 265 -11.98 -14.04 1.39
N ASP A 266 -13.17 -14.30 0.87
CA ASP A 266 -13.52 -15.58 0.29
C ASP A 266 -13.40 -15.50 -1.23
N MET A 267 -12.20 -15.81 -1.73
CA MET A 267 -11.86 -15.65 -3.15
C MET A 267 -11.98 -16.93 -3.97
N GLU A 268 -12.20 -18.07 -3.32
CA GLU A 268 -12.47 -19.32 -4.05
C GLU A 268 -13.88 -19.23 -4.63
N THR A 269 -14.07 -19.43 -5.93
CA THR A 269 -15.40 -19.48 -6.55
C THR A 269 -15.81 -20.90 -6.92
N GLY A 270 -14.86 -21.84 -6.84
CA GLY A 270 -15.01 -23.23 -7.24
C GLY A 270 -15.13 -23.39 -8.77
N PRO A 271 -15.14 -24.64 -9.26
CA PRO A 271 -15.39 -24.90 -10.68
C PRO A 271 -16.81 -24.43 -11.04
N LYS A 272 -16.91 -23.46 -11.96
CA LYS A 272 -18.15 -22.90 -12.53
C LYS A 272 -18.95 -21.90 -11.69
N SER A 273 -18.33 -21.18 -10.73
CA SER A 273 -18.94 -20.03 -10.04
C SER A 273 -20.26 -20.33 -9.30
N GLN A 274 -20.47 -21.55 -8.83
CA GLN A 274 -21.74 -21.98 -8.22
C GLN A 274 -21.86 -21.62 -6.73
N ARG A 275 -20.79 -21.10 -6.11
CA ARG A 275 -20.79 -20.76 -4.68
C ARG A 275 -21.13 -19.29 -4.47
N ASN A 276 -21.97 -19.00 -3.49
CA ASN A 276 -22.11 -17.65 -2.97
C ASN A 276 -20.89 -17.36 -2.11
N THR A 277 -19.98 -16.52 -2.61
CA THR A 277 -18.78 -16.12 -1.86
C THR A 277 -19.17 -15.22 -0.70
N MET A 278 -18.62 -15.48 0.49
CA MET A 278 -18.80 -14.60 1.64
C MET A 278 -18.29 -13.18 1.30
N GLY A 279 -19.07 -12.16 1.63
CA GLY A 279 -18.58 -10.78 1.61
C GLY A 279 -17.44 -10.61 2.60
N GLY A 280 -16.32 -10.03 2.18
CA GLY A 280 -15.13 -9.96 3.01
C GLY A 280 -15.34 -9.24 4.35
N ALA A 281 -14.58 -9.66 5.35
CA ALA A 281 -14.73 -9.25 6.73
C ALA A 281 -13.40 -8.73 7.30
N TYR A 282 -13.47 -7.74 8.19
CA TYR A 282 -12.34 -7.39 9.05
C TYR A 282 -12.43 -8.17 10.35
N LEU A 283 -11.35 -8.87 10.71
CA LEU A 283 -11.20 -9.49 12.03
C LEU A 283 -10.20 -8.69 12.85
N THR A 284 -10.53 -8.44 14.11
CA THR A 284 -9.60 -7.84 15.06
C THR A 284 -9.17 -8.88 16.08
N ILE A 285 -7.88 -8.94 16.36
CA ILE A 285 -7.28 -9.93 17.25
C ILE A 285 -6.57 -9.20 18.38
N LYS A 286 -6.91 -9.55 19.62
CA LYS A 286 -6.27 -9.05 20.84
C LYS A 286 -6.06 -10.21 21.81
N GLY A 287 -4.86 -10.31 22.37
CA GLY A 287 -4.48 -11.44 23.23
C GLY A 287 -4.56 -12.81 22.53
N GLY A 288 -4.32 -12.86 21.22
CA GLY A 288 -4.34 -14.11 20.44
C GLY A 288 -5.74 -14.67 20.14
N LYS A 289 -6.81 -13.91 20.37
CA LYS A 289 -8.19 -14.28 20.06
C LYS A 289 -8.86 -13.22 19.22
N VAL A 290 -9.78 -13.64 18.35
CA VAL A 290 -10.68 -12.71 17.64
C VAL A 290 -11.59 -12.04 18.67
N VAL A 291 -11.60 -10.70 18.72
CA VAL A 291 -12.39 -9.91 19.66
C VAL A 291 -13.54 -9.15 18.99
N ASP A 292 -13.46 -8.94 17.69
CA ASP A 292 -14.55 -8.38 16.89
C ASP A 292 -14.47 -8.80 15.41
N GLN A 293 -15.61 -8.69 14.71
CA GLN A 293 -15.74 -8.89 13.28
C GLN A 293 -16.60 -7.78 12.68
N LEU A 294 -16.08 -7.13 11.63
CA LEU A 294 -16.81 -6.12 10.87
C LEU A 294 -17.03 -6.61 9.43
N ASN A 295 -18.29 -6.87 9.07
CA ASN A 295 -18.71 -7.28 7.72
C ASN A 295 -19.15 -6.05 6.93
N SER A 296 -18.21 -5.17 6.62
CA SER A 296 -18.49 -3.96 5.85
C SER A 296 -17.62 -3.91 4.60
N GLY A 297 -18.20 -3.44 3.49
CA GLY A 297 -17.49 -3.14 2.24
C GLY A 297 -16.71 -1.81 2.26
N CYS A 298 -16.31 -1.35 3.44
CA CYS A 298 -15.53 -0.13 3.61
C CYS A 298 -14.02 -0.38 3.51
N ASN A 299 -13.29 0.72 3.39
CA ASN A 299 -11.84 0.79 3.33
C ASN A 299 -11.27 1.20 4.68
N ILE A 300 -10.18 0.59 5.15
CA ILE A 300 -9.52 0.99 6.40
C ILE A 300 -8.48 2.08 6.10
N ASP A 301 -8.58 3.23 6.75
CA ASP A 301 -7.57 4.29 6.67
C ASP A 301 -6.43 4.09 7.70
N GLU A 302 -5.40 4.93 7.64
CA GLU A 302 -4.23 4.85 8.54
C GLU A 302 -4.55 5.15 10.01
N GLN A 303 -5.71 5.73 10.29
CA GLN A 303 -6.23 5.97 11.63
C GLN A 303 -7.19 4.86 12.07
N HIS A 304 -7.26 3.77 11.30
CA HIS A 304 -8.13 2.62 11.51
C HIS A 304 -9.63 2.97 11.55
N PHE A 305 -10.03 4.00 10.80
CA PHE A 305 -11.43 4.19 10.44
C PHE A 305 -11.81 3.30 9.27
N CYS A 306 -12.99 2.71 9.36
CA CYS A 306 -13.70 2.13 8.23
C CYS A 306 -14.44 3.25 7.50
N VAL A 307 -13.96 3.56 6.30
CA VAL A 307 -14.39 4.68 5.47
C VAL A 307 -15.15 4.14 4.26
N ALA A 308 -16.37 4.65 4.07
CA ALA A 308 -17.21 4.36 2.91
C ALA A 308 -16.62 4.93 1.62
N GLN A 309 -17.27 4.60 0.51
CA GLN A 309 -16.84 4.98 -0.83
C GLN A 309 -16.81 6.49 -1.07
N ASP A 310 -17.74 7.21 -0.45
CA ASP A 310 -17.91 8.66 -0.50
C ASP A 310 -17.00 9.42 0.49
N GLY A 311 -16.17 8.71 1.26
CA GLY A 311 -15.33 9.29 2.31
C GLY A 311 -16.00 9.35 3.68
N THR A 312 -17.26 8.91 3.82
CA THR A 312 -17.97 8.91 5.10
C THR A 312 -17.32 7.89 6.05
N LYS A 313 -16.91 8.35 7.24
CA LYS A 313 -16.39 7.47 8.29
C LYS A 313 -17.56 6.73 8.95
N LEU A 314 -17.58 5.40 8.83
CA LEU A 314 -18.68 4.55 9.31
C LEU A 314 -18.37 3.92 10.67
N TYR A 315 -17.13 3.47 10.87
CA TYR A 315 -16.69 2.84 12.11
C TYR A 315 -15.28 3.27 12.48
N GLN A 316 -14.95 3.21 13.77
CA GLN A 316 -13.62 3.45 14.29
C GLN A 316 -13.17 2.28 15.14
N LEU A 317 -12.00 1.72 14.86
CA LEU A 317 -11.37 0.72 15.72
C LEU A 317 -10.97 1.35 17.07
N GLN A 318 -11.47 0.77 18.15
CA GLN A 318 -11.14 1.19 19.51
C GLN A 318 -9.96 0.37 20.07
N GLU A 319 -9.33 0.87 21.12
CA GLU A 319 -8.25 0.15 21.82
C GLU A 319 -8.69 -1.20 22.41
N SER A 320 -9.99 -1.38 22.66
CA SER A 320 -10.55 -2.67 23.07
C SER A 320 -10.45 -3.73 21.97
N GLY A 321 -10.15 -3.33 20.74
CA GLY A 321 -10.20 -4.15 19.53
C GLY A 321 -11.57 -4.18 18.87
N LYS A 322 -12.57 -3.48 19.40
CA LYS A 322 -13.91 -3.43 18.81
C LYS A 322 -14.08 -2.26 17.86
N PHE A 323 -14.85 -2.45 16.80
CA PHE A 323 -15.29 -1.38 15.91
C PHE A 323 -16.51 -0.67 16.49
N LEU A 324 -16.36 0.61 16.79
CA LEU A 324 -17.47 1.46 17.21
C LEU A 324 -18.14 2.07 15.97
N LYS A 325 -19.44 1.82 15.79
CA LYS A 325 -20.22 2.51 14.75
C LYS A 325 -20.28 4.00 15.06
N LEU A 326 -19.87 4.82 14.10
CA LEU A 326 -19.99 6.26 14.18
C LEU A 326 -21.41 6.65 13.77
N LYS A 327 -22.00 7.60 14.49
CA LYS A 327 -23.28 8.20 14.07
C LYS A 327 -22.98 9.02 12.82
N THR A 328 -23.52 8.60 11.68
CA THR A 328 -23.64 9.49 10.52
C THR A 328 -24.56 10.63 10.95
N LEU A 329 -24.08 11.87 10.88
CA LEU A 329 -24.97 13.03 10.99
C LEU A 329 -26.04 12.90 9.89
N PRO A 330 -27.32 13.14 10.22
CA PRO A 330 -28.45 12.94 9.30
C PRO A 330 -28.36 13.82 8.05
#